data_AF-A0A8D8BRC3-F1
#
_entry.id   AF-A0A8D8BRC3-F1
#
_cell.length_a   1.000
_cell.length_b   1.000
_cell.length_c   1.000
_cell.angle_alpha   90.00
_cell.angle_beta   90.00
_cell.angle_gamma   90.00
#
_symmetry.space_group_name_H-M   'P 1'
#
loop_
_entity.id
_entity.type
_entity.pdbx_description
1 polymer ?
#
loop_
_entity_poly.entity_id
_entity_poly.type
_entity_poly.pdbx_seq_one_letter_code
_entity_poly.pdbx_strand_id
1 'polypeptide(L)'
;DLPPEVANNLRIQLMHCKLMIIDEASMVGSTTLSRIDTRLRQILGVDKSFGGISVILLGDFQQLPPVKDSLIFTTPKHSMLRMDLSSLWNEFFIYELTEVMRQKNDLKFVHALNNFARGEMNDDDIRLIKTREVKEIE
;
A
#
# COMPACT_ATOMS: atom_id res chain seq x y z
N ASP A 1 15.25 -20.66 1.63
CA ASP A 1 13.88 -20.93 1.15
C ASP A 1 12.93 -21.32 2.29
N LEU A 2 11.61 -21.28 2.05
CA LEU A 2 10.59 -21.74 3.00
C LEU A 2 10.71 -23.26 3.26
N PRO A 3 10.70 -23.76 4.51
CA PRO A 3 10.73 -25.19 4.79
C PRO A 3 9.55 -25.95 4.16
N PRO A 4 9.72 -27.18 3.64
CA PRO A 4 8.66 -27.91 2.94
C PRO A 4 7.40 -28.15 3.78
N GLU A 5 7.55 -28.44 5.08
CA GLU A 5 6.44 -28.66 5.99
C GLU A 5 5.58 -27.40 6.15
N VAL A 6 6.22 -26.24 6.34
CA VAL A 6 5.55 -24.94 6.44
C VAL A 6 4.86 -24.59 5.12
N ALA A 7 5.53 -24.83 4.00
CA ALA A 7 4.96 -24.59 2.67
C ALA A 7 3.69 -25.42 2.42
N ASN A 8 3.69 -26.69 2.82
CA ASN A 8 2.52 -27.57 2.67
C ASN A 8 1.36 -27.14 3.57
N ASN A 9 1.62 -26.77 4.82
CA ASN A 9 0.59 -26.28 5.74
C ASN A 9 -0.05 -24.99 5.21
N LEU A 10 0.76 -24.04 4.74
CA LEU A 10 0.26 -22.80 4.14
C LEU A 10 -0.48 -23.06 2.82
N ARG A 11 -0.04 -24.05 2.02
CA ARG A 11 -0.74 -24.43 0.78
C ARG A 11 -2.15 -24.90 1.10
N ILE A 12 -2.32 -25.76 2.10
CA ILE A 12 -3.66 -26.24 2.51
C ILE A 12 -4.55 -25.07 2.95
N GLN A 13 -4.00 -24.09 3.66
CA GLN A 13 -4.74 -22.90 4.11
C GLN A 13 -5.12 -21.97 2.94
N LEU A 14 -4.25 -21.82 1.95
CA LEU A 14 -4.38 -20.83 0.88
C LEU A 14 -4.90 -21.41 -0.44
N MET A 15 -5.01 -22.73 -0.62
CA MET A 15 -5.36 -23.37 -1.90
C MET A 15 -6.72 -22.93 -2.47
N HIS A 16 -7.65 -22.53 -1.61
CA HIS A 16 -8.96 -22.01 -2.01
C HIS A 16 -9.04 -20.48 -2.02
N CYS A 17 -7.98 -19.79 -1.60
CA CYS A 17 -7.92 -18.34 -1.66
C CYS A 17 -7.88 -17.89 -3.12
N LYS A 18 -8.84 -17.07 -3.53
CA LYS A 18 -8.92 -16.50 -4.89
C LYS A 18 -8.61 -15.02 -4.93
N LEU A 19 -8.78 -14.33 -3.80
CA LEU A 19 -8.64 -12.89 -3.66
C LEU A 19 -7.88 -12.56 -2.37
N MET A 20 -6.84 -11.73 -2.49
CA MET A 20 -6.13 -11.13 -1.36
C MET A 20 -6.33 -9.62 -1.40
N ILE A 21 -6.71 -9.04 -0.26
CA ILE A 21 -6.84 -7.59 -0.10
C ILE A 21 -5.76 -7.14 0.87
N ILE A 22 -4.99 -6.13 0.47
CA ILE A 22 -3.96 -5.52 1.31
C ILE A 22 -4.37 -4.07 1.52
N ASP A 23 -4.74 -3.74 2.75
CA ASP A 23 -5.02 -2.37 3.16
C ASP A 23 -3.73 -1.65 3.56
N GLU A 24 -3.75 -0.32 3.53
CA GLU A 24 -2.60 0.56 3.78
C GLU A 24 -1.34 0.22 2.95
N ALA A 25 -1.55 0.00 1.64
CA ALA A 25 -0.50 -0.32 0.69
C ALA A 25 0.59 0.76 0.57
N SER A 26 0.35 1.97 1.03
CA SER A 26 1.35 3.05 1.13
C SER A 26 2.50 2.71 2.05
N MET A 27 2.26 1.90 3.08
CA MET A 27 3.27 1.44 4.03
C MET A 27 3.96 0.15 3.57
N VAL A 28 3.47 -0.49 2.51
CA VAL A 28 4.12 -1.65 1.90
C VAL A 28 5.23 -1.15 0.98
N GLY A 29 6.39 -1.79 1.05
CA GLY A 29 7.49 -1.46 0.15
C GLY A 29 7.63 -2.46 -1.01
N SER A 30 8.31 -2.05 -2.07
CA SER A 30 8.57 -2.86 -3.28
C SER A 30 9.25 -4.20 -2.96
N THR A 31 10.18 -4.22 -2.00
CA THR A 31 10.84 -5.46 -1.57
C THR A 31 9.85 -6.39 -0.87
N THR A 32 9.00 -5.83 -0.01
CA THR A 32 7.96 -6.56 0.71
C THR A 32 6.94 -7.17 -0.25
N LEU A 33 6.44 -6.38 -1.22
CA LEU A 33 5.50 -6.86 -2.24
C LEU A 33 6.10 -8.00 -3.07
N SER A 34 7.37 -7.86 -3.48
CA SER A 34 8.09 -8.91 -4.23
C SER A 34 8.27 -10.19 -3.41
N ARG A 35 8.49 -10.07 -2.10
CA ARG A 35 8.56 -11.22 -1.19
C ARG A 35 7.22 -11.91 -1.04
N ILE A 36 6.11 -11.16 -0.93
CA ILE A 36 4.76 -11.73 -0.87
C ILE A 36 4.50 -12.55 -2.12
N ASP A 37 4.72 -11.97 -3.30
CA ASP A 37 4.57 -12.65 -4.58
C ASP A 37 5.41 -13.94 -4.65
N THR A 38 6.72 -13.84 -4.37
CA THR A 38 7.63 -15.00 -4.40
C THR A 38 7.15 -16.12 -3.46
N ARG A 39 6.66 -15.77 -2.26
CA ARG A 39 6.16 -16.74 -1.29
C ARG A 39 4.86 -17.37 -1.74
N LEU A 40 3.94 -16.62 -2.33
CA LEU A 40 2.69 -17.18 -2.86
C LEU A 40 2.96 -18.14 -4.03
N ARG A 41 3.87 -17.78 -4.94
CA ARG A 41 4.32 -18.68 -6.02
C ARG A 41 4.92 -19.98 -5.45
N GLN A 42 5.78 -19.87 -4.44
CA GLN A 42 6.38 -21.04 -3.77
C GLN A 42 5.32 -21.91 -3.06
N ILE A 43 4.40 -21.28 -2.31
CA ILE A 43 3.38 -21.99 -1.53
C ILE A 43 2.40 -22.68 -2.46
N LEU A 44 1.88 -21.99 -3.49
CA LEU A 44 0.87 -22.55 -4.39
C LEU A 44 1.45 -23.44 -5.49
N GLY A 45 2.76 -23.34 -5.76
CA GLY A 45 3.42 -24.07 -6.85
C GLY A 45 2.97 -23.59 -8.23
N VAL A 46 2.57 -22.32 -8.34
CA VAL A 46 2.07 -21.71 -9.57
C VAL A 46 2.98 -20.56 -9.95
N ASP A 47 3.57 -20.61 -11.15
CA ASP A 47 4.45 -19.56 -11.69
C ASP A 47 3.64 -18.47 -12.41
N LYS A 48 2.73 -17.83 -11.65
CA LYS A 48 2.02 -16.62 -12.04
C LYS A 48 2.16 -15.62 -10.90
N SER A 49 2.09 -14.32 -11.18
CA SER A 49 2.11 -13.29 -10.15
C SER A 49 1.13 -13.61 -9.01
N PHE A 50 1.61 -13.51 -7.78
CA PHE A 50 0.92 -13.86 -6.54
C PHE A 50 0.40 -15.31 -6.50
N GLY A 51 1.05 -16.23 -7.23
CA GLY A 51 0.61 -17.63 -7.36
C GLY A 51 -0.75 -17.78 -8.03
N GLY A 52 -1.18 -16.78 -8.82
CA GLY A 52 -2.47 -16.76 -9.50
C GLY A 52 -3.64 -16.27 -8.64
N ILE A 53 -3.39 -15.79 -7.41
CA ILE A 53 -4.38 -15.10 -6.59
C ILE A 53 -4.61 -13.69 -7.16
N SER A 54 -5.86 -13.26 -7.25
CA SER A 54 -6.17 -11.84 -7.57
C SER A 54 -5.85 -10.97 -6.37
N VAL A 55 -5.15 -9.84 -6.57
CA VAL A 55 -4.75 -8.95 -5.47
C VAL A 55 -5.40 -7.59 -5.64
N ILE A 56 -5.97 -7.06 -4.56
CA ILE A 56 -6.43 -5.68 -4.45
C ILE A 56 -5.55 -4.97 -3.42
N LEU A 57 -4.94 -3.86 -3.83
CA LEU A 57 -4.19 -2.97 -2.95
C LEU A 57 -5.07 -1.74 -2.68
N LEU A 58 -5.26 -1.41 -1.41
CA LEU A 58 -5.94 -0.21 -0.95
C LEU A 58 -4.95 0.62 -0.15
N GLY A 59 -4.97 1.94 -0.33
CA GLY A 59 -4.11 2.83 0.44
C GLY A 59 -3.99 4.20 -0.19
N ASP A 60 -3.29 5.07 0.51
CA ASP A 60 -3.05 6.45 0.12
C ASP A 60 -1.56 6.79 0.25
N PHE A 61 -0.89 6.95 -0.90
CA PHE A 61 0.55 7.20 -0.96
C PHE A 61 0.95 8.61 -0.51
N GLN A 62 -0.01 9.51 -0.25
CA GLN A 62 0.25 10.81 0.39
C GLN A 62 0.27 10.73 1.93
N GLN A 63 -0.04 9.57 2.51
CA GLN A 63 0.05 9.36 3.97
C GLN A 63 1.45 8.89 4.38
N LEU A 64 1.57 7.71 4.97
CA LEU A 64 2.83 7.20 5.49
C LEU A 64 3.55 6.34 4.43
N PRO A 65 4.82 6.65 4.09
CA PRO A 65 5.62 5.81 3.21
C PRO A 65 6.11 4.54 3.93
N PRO A 66 6.64 3.55 3.21
CA PRO A 66 7.18 2.35 3.82
C PRO A 66 8.44 2.64 4.65
N VAL A 67 8.61 1.90 5.74
CA VAL A 67 9.78 2.05 6.63
C VAL A 67 10.95 1.25 6.09
N LYS A 68 12.07 1.93 5.78
CA LYS A 68 13.33 1.31 5.29
C LYS A 68 13.15 0.42 4.04
N ASP A 69 12.14 0.69 3.22
CA ASP A 69 11.92 0.04 1.93
C ASP A 69 11.59 1.12 0.88
N SER A 70 11.66 0.79 -0.40
CA SER A 70 11.29 1.73 -1.48
C SER A 70 9.81 1.62 -1.78
N LEU A 71 9.16 2.70 -2.24
CA LEU A 71 7.73 2.71 -2.60
C LEU A 71 7.40 1.57 -3.59
N ILE A 72 6.21 0.97 -3.50
CA ILE A 72 5.84 -0.20 -4.32
C ILE A 72 5.94 0.02 -5.83
N PHE A 73 5.75 1.25 -6.29
CA PHE A 73 5.87 1.64 -7.69
C PHE A 73 7.30 1.94 -8.14
N THR A 74 8.30 1.78 -7.27
CA THR A 74 9.71 1.90 -7.63
C THR A 74 10.29 0.55 -8.02
N THR A 75 11.21 0.54 -8.98
CA THR A 75 11.97 -0.66 -9.32
C THR A 75 12.88 -1.04 -8.14
N PRO A 76 12.83 -2.29 -7.65
CA PRO A 76 13.67 -2.73 -6.52
C PRO A 76 15.16 -2.54 -6.79
N LYS A 77 15.88 -1.86 -5.87
CA LYS A 77 17.32 -1.56 -6.02
C LYS A 77 18.25 -2.78 -5.85
N HIS A 78 17.78 -3.87 -5.23
CA HIS A 78 18.61 -5.01 -4.80
C HIS A 78 18.29 -6.34 -5.49
N SER A 79 17.81 -6.32 -6.74
CA SER A 79 17.76 -7.55 -7.52
C SER A 79 19.15 -7.83 -8.12
N MET A 80 19.79 -8.91 -7.66
CA MET A 80 21.04 -9.40 -8.26
C MET A 80 20.85 -9.99 -9.66
N LEU A 81 19.63 -9.97 -10.20
CA LEU A 81 19.26 -10.45 -11.52
C LEU A 81 18.74 -9.27 -12.33
N ARG A 82 19.66 -8.65 -13.08
CA ARG A 82 19.39 -7.58 -14.07
C ARG A 82 18.73 -8.12 -15.34
N MET A 83 17.63 -8.85 -15.22
CA MET A 83 16.80 -9.19 -16.37
C MET A 83 15.33 -8.99 -15.99
N ASP A 84 14.74 -7.98 -16.62
CA ASP A 84 13.30 -7.84 -16.84
C ASP A 84 12.39 -7.58 -15.63
N LEU A 85 12.81 -6.72 -14.70
CA LEU A 85 11.94 -6.29 -13.60
C LEU A 85 11.11 -5.07 -13.99
N SER A 86 10.07 -5.30 -14.79
CA SER A 86 8.88 -4.47 -14.59
C SER A 86 8.48 -4.60 -13.12
N SER A 87 8.29 -3.47 -12.43
CA SER A 87 7.75 -3.52 -11.06
C SER A 87 6.45 -4.33 -11.08
N LEU A 88 6.23 -5.23 -10.11
CA LEU A 88 4.94 -5.92 -9.94
C LEU A 88 3.77 -4.93 -9.92
N TRP A 89 4.04 -3.68 -9.52
CA TRP A 89 3.12 -2.56 -9.62
C TRP A 89 2.51 -2.37 -11.01
N ASN A 90 3.27 -2.62 -12.07
CA ASN A 90 2.82 -2.42 -13.46
C ASN A 90 1.75 -3.44 -13.90
N GLU A 91 1.53 -4.52 -13.13
CA GLU A 91 0.47 -5.48 -13.38
C GLU A 91 -0.89 -5.05 -12.80
N PHE A 92 -0.91 -4.01 -11.97
CA PHE A 92 -2.13 -3.53 -11.34
C PHE A 92 -2.87 -2.51 -12.21
N PHE A 93 -4.21 -2.58 -12.17
CA PHE A 93 -5.07 -1.49 -12.62
C PHE A 93 -5.24 -0.49 -11.48
N ILE A 94 -5.00 0.79 -11.76
CA ILE A 94 -5.10 1.86 -10.77
C ILE A 94 -6.45 2.54 -10.91
N TYR A 95 -7.17 2.65 -9.79
CA TYR A 95 -8.41 3.41 -9.67
C TYR A 95 -8.26 4.41 -8.52
N GLU A 96 -8.51 5.68 -8.82
CA GLU A 96 -8.48 6.76 -7.82
C GLU A 96 -9.90 7.05 -7.33
N LEU A 97 -10.08 7.13 -6.01
CA LEU A 97 -11.33 7.57 -5.41
C LEU A 97 -11.26 9.09 -5.18
N THR A 98 -12.21 9.83 -5.76
CA THR A 98 -12.19 11.30 -5.75
C THR A 98 -13.15 11.93 -4.75
N GLU A 99 -14.07 11.17 -4.17
CA GLU A 99 -15.10 11.68 -3.25
C GLU A 99 -14.72 11.44 -1.79
N VAL A 100 -14.58 12.52 -1.02
CA VAL A 100 -14.27 12.45 0.42
C VAL A 100 -15.55 12.25 1.23
N MET A 101 -15.74 11.04 1.74
CA MET A 101 -16.94 10.67 2.50
C MET A 101 -16.87 11.06 3.99
N ARG A 102 -15.66 11.05 4.58
CA ARG A 102 -15.45 11.15 6.04
C ARG A 102 -15.84 12.54 6.60
N GLN A 103 -15.41 13.62 5.94
CA GLN A 103 -15.73 15.00 6.32
C GLN A 103 -16.69 15.67 5.32
N LYS A 104 -17.56 14.90 4.66
CA LYS A 104 -18.44 15.40 3.57
C LYS A 104 -19.30 16.61 3.92
N ASN A 105 -19.62 16.81 5.20
CA ASN A 105 -20.44 17.92 5.69
C ASN A 105 -19.63 19.19 6.03
N ASP A 106 -18.29 19.14 5.95
CA ASP A 106 -17.39 20.26 6.24
C ASP A 106 -16.39 20.43 5.10
N LEU A 107 -16.84 21.03 4.00
CA LEU A 107 -16.02 21.25 2.81
C LEU A 107 -14.78 22.09 3.10
N LYS A 108 -14.87 23.07 4.00
CA LYS A 108 -13.72 23.90 4.40
C LYS A 108 -12.63 23.04 5.03
N PHE A 109 -13.02 22.11 5.89
CA PHE A 109 -12.06 21.19 6.51
C PHE A 109 -11.53 20.15 5.52
N VAL A 110 -12.35 19.65 4.59
CA VAL A 110 -11.88 18.79 3.48
C VAL A 110 -10.80 19.49 2.66
N HIS A 111 -11.02 20.75 2.28
CA HIS A 111 -10.02 21.53 1.53
C HIS A 111 -8.72 21.71 2.30
N ALA A 112 -8.79 22.09 3.58
CA ALA A 112 -7.60 22.25 4.41
C ALA A 112 -6.81 20.94 4.58
N LEU A 113 -7.48 19.80 4.79
CA LEU A 113 -6.82 18.48 4.90
C LEU A 113 -6.17 18.05 3.58
N ASN A 114 -6.84 18.32 2.46
CA ASN A 114 -6.32 18.03 1.12
C ASN A 114 -5.08 18.87 0.79
N ASN A 115 -5.05 20.14 1.19
CA ASN A 115 -3.86 21.00 1.04
C ASN A 115 -2.74 20.55 1.99
N PHE A 116 -3.09 20.14 3.22
CA PHE A 116 -2.13 19.55 4.17
C PHE A 116 -1.45 18.31 3.58
N ALA A 117 -2.22 17.37 3.01
CA ALA A 117 -1.68 16.14 2.41
C ALA A 117 -0.71 16.42 1.25
N ARG A 118 -0.97 17.46 0.44
CA ARG A 118 -0.10 17.87 -0.67
C ARG A 118 1.10 18.72 -0.23
N GLY A 119 1.11 19.21 1.02
CA GLY A 119 2.11 20.17 1.50
C GLY A 119 1.91 21.60 0.97
N GLU A 120 0.67 21.97 0.62
CA GLU A 120 0.31 23.22 -0.05
C GLU A 120 -0.64 24.10 0.80
N MET A 121 -0.59 23.97 2.14
CA MET A 121 -1.46 24.77 3.02
C MET A 121 -1.28 26.28 2.83
N ASN A 122 -2.39 27.01 2.78
CA ASN A 122 -2.41 28.47 2.85
C ASN A 122 -2.69 28.97 4.28
N ASP A 123 -2.67 30.29 4.47
CA ASP A 123 -2.89 30.91 5.78
C ASP A 123 -4.27 30.62 6.38
N ASP A 124 -5.31 30.47 5.56
CA ASP A 124 -6.67 30.11 6.02
C ASP A 124 -6.71 28.66 6.51
N ASP A 125 -6.06 27.74 5.81
CA ASP A 125 -5.95 26.33 6.20
C ASP A 125 -5.26 26.23 7.58
N ILE A 126 -4.12 26.91 7.74
CA ILE A 126 -3.35 26.93 9.00
C ILE A 126 -4.19 27.52 10.13
N ARG A 127 -4.87 28.65 9.89
CA ARG A 127 -5.78 29.26 10.87
C ARG A 127 -6.87 28.27 11.28
N LEU A 128 -7.49 27.58 10.33
CA LEU A 128 -8.53 26.60 10.59
C LEU A 128 -8.01 25.44 11.46
N ILE A 129 -6.84 24.87 11.14
CA ILE A 129 -6.26 23.78 11.95
C ILE A 129 -5.92 24.26 13.37
N LYS A 130 -5.36 25.47 13.52
CA LYS A 130 -5.04 26.06 14.84
C LYS A 130 -6.26 26.27 15.74
N THR A 131 -7.47 26.42 15.19
CA THR A 131 -8.69 26.49 16.03
C THR A 131 -8.94 25.22 16.86
N ARG A 132 -8.26 24.10 16.52
CA ARG A 132 -8.36 22.80 17.19
C ARG A 132 -7.15 22.49 18.06
N GLU A 133 -6.26 23.46 18.26
CA GLU A 133 -5.14 23.34 19.19
C GLU A 133 -5.69 23.19 20.62
N VAL A 134 -5.48 22.01 21.21
CA VAL A 134 -5.82 21.78 22.62
C VAL A 134 -4.68 22.37 23.44
N LYS A 135 -4.96 23.46 24.15
CA LYS A 135 -4.03 23.96 25.18
C LYS A 135 -3.92 22.89 26.25
N GLU A 136 -2.70 22.64 26.74
CA GLU A 136 -2.48 21.69 27.83
C GLU A 136 -3.50 21.91 28.94
N ILE A 137 -4.15 20.82 29.36
CA ILE A 137 -5.00 20.82 30.54
C ILE A 137 -4.01 20.95 31.71
N GLU A 138 -4.00 22.13 32.36
CA GLU A 138 -3.28 22.35 33.63
C GLU A 138 -3.71 21.34 34.70
#